data_AF-A0A7W0RGF8-F1
#
_entry.id   AF-A0A7W0RGF8-F1
#
_cell.length_a   1.000
_cell.length_b   1.000
_cell.length_c   1.000
_cell.angle_alpha   90.00
_cell.angle_beta   90.00
_cell.angle_gamma   90.00
#
_symmetry.space_group_name_H-M   'P 1'
#
loop_
_entity.id
_entity.type
_entity.pdbx_description
1 polymer ?
#
loop_
_entity_poly.entity_id
_entity_poly.type
_entity_poly.pdbx_seq_one_letter_code
_entity_poly.pdbx_strand_id
1 'polypeptide(L)'
;IILSARDETTAGAGDLADVLWRNLVVAAFLGAFGVCVGALVRNQIAAIVGLLVFSFAVEPTLIALASEVGRFGPTIGAPNGFLDLNGFGDDEQQLAPVAALAVMVGWVALGFTAGAALLQRRDLV
;
A
#
# COMPACT_ATOMS: atom_id res chain seq x y z
N ILE A 1 2.68 -7.01 29.13
CA ILE A 1 2.65 -7.99 30.24
C ILE A 1 3.44 -9.26 29.89
N ILE A 2 3.16 -9.92 28.76
CA ILE A 2 3.94 -11.12 28.34
C ILE A 2 5.40 -10.80 27.98
N LEU A 3 5.67 -9.68 27.27
CA LEU A 3 7.02 -9.27 26.87
C LEU A 3 7.90 -8.86 28.06
N SER A 4 7.35 -8.03 28.97
CA SER A 4 8.04 -7.65 30.21
C SER A 4 8.32 -8.84 31.14
N ALA A 5 7.56 -9.94 31.04
CA ALA A 5 7.83 -11.18 31.76
C ALA A 5 8.91 -12.06 31.08
N ARG A 6 9.28 -11.74 29.83
CA ARG A 6 10.31 -12.41 29.03
C ARG A 6 11.63 -11.62 28.95
N ASP A 7 11.75 -10.56 29.75
CA ASP A 7 12.87 -9.60 29.70
C ASP A 7 13.05 -8.93 28.33
N GLU A 8 11.98 -8.89 27.53
CA GLU A 8 11.97 -8.21 26.23
C GLU A 8 11.49 -6.77 26.39
N THR A 9 12.17 -5.86 25.69
CA THR A 9 11.85 -4.44 25.64
C THR A 9 10.43 -4.21 25.17
N THR A 10 9.59 -3.67 26.04
CA THR A 10 8.25 -3.22 25.66
C THR A 10 8.36 -1.90 24.90
N ALA A 11 7.67 -1.81 23.75
CA ALA A 11 7.57 -0.57 22.99
C ALA A 11 7.15 0.61 23.89
N GLY A 12 7.90 1.71 23.81
CA GLY A 12 7.58 2.93 24.52
C GLY A 12 6.34 3.62 23.94
N ALA A 13 5.78 4.59 24.66
CA ALA A 13 4.67 5.39 24.14
C ALA A 13 5.01 6.12 22.83
N GLY A 14 6.28 6.51 22.65
CA GLY A 14 6.78 7.11 21.40
C GLY A 14 6.75 6.14 20.22
N ASP A 15 7.22 4.91 20.43
CA ASP A 15 7.23 3.87 19.39
C ASP A 15 5.80 3.49 18.99
N LEU A 16 4.89 3.40 19.96
CA LEU A 16 3.47 3.17 19.69
C LEU A 16 2.85 4.30 18.87
N ALA A 17 3.19 5.55 19.19
CA ALA A 17 2.70 6.70 18.44
C ALA A 17 3.22 6.72 17.00
N ASP A 18 4.49 6.37 16.78
CA ASP A 18 5.09 6.26 15.44
C ASP A 18 4.39 5.17 14.61
N VAL A 19 4.22 3.97 15.18
CA VAL A 19 3.50 2.86 14.52
C VAL A 19 2.06 3.26 14.18
N LEU A 20 1.33 3.90 15.10
CA LEU A 20 -0.05 4.30 14.86
C LEU A 20 -0.16 5.35 13.75
N TRP A 21 0.72 6.37 13.76
CA TRP A 21 0.72 7.40 12.73
C TRP A 21 1.04 6.81 11.35
N ARG A 22 2.07 5.95 11.25
CA ARG A 22 2.44 5.33 9.97
C ARG A 22 1.32 4.44 9.43
N ASN A 23 0.68 3.64 10.29
CA ASN A 23 -0.48 2.83 9.89
C ASN A 23 -1.68 3.69 9.47
N LEU A 24 -1.92 4.83 10.12
CA LEU A 24 -2.97 5.76 9.73
C LEU A 24 -2.75 6.29 8.30
N VAL A 25 -1.52 6.65 7.95
CA VAL A 25 -1.16 7.11 6.60
C VAL A 25 -1.38 6.00 5.57
N VAL A 26 -0.94 4.77 5.86
CA VAL A 26 -1.17 3.62 4.96
C VAL A 26 -2.66 3.32 4.81
N ALA A 27 -3.43 3.36 5.89
CA ALA A 27 -4.88 3.15 5.84
C ALA A 27 -5.58 4.22 5.01
N ALA A 28 -5.21 5.51 5.18
CA ALA A 28 -5.73 6.61 4.38
C ALA A 28 -5.42 6.43 2.88
N PHE A 29 -4.19 6.01 2.57
CA PHE A 29 -3.77 5.70 1.21
C PHE A 29 -4.55 4.52 0.61
N LEU A 30 -4.64 3.37 1.31
CA LEU A 30 -5.38 2.20 0.82
C LEU A 30 -6.86 2.50 0.62
N GLY A 31 -7.45 3.34 1.49
CA GLY A 31 -8.81 3.85 1.32
C GLY A 31 -8.95 4.65 0.02
N ALA A 32 -8.09 5.64 -0.20
CA ALA A 32 -8.12 6.45 -1.43
C ALA A 32 -7.86 5.61 -2.70
N PHE A 33 -6.90 4.68 -2.63
CA PHE A 33 -6.59 3.76 -3.73
C PHE A 33 -7.78 2.84 -4.05
N GLY A 34 -8.44 2.27 -3.03
CA GLY A 34 -9.65 1.47 -3.19
C GLY A 34 -10.79 2.25 -3.85
N VAL A 35 -10.99 3.52 -3.47
CA VAL A 35 -11.96 4.41 -4.14
C VAL A 35 -11.63 4.60 -5.61
N CYS A 36 -10.34 4.81 -5.95
CA CYS A 36 -9.92 4.92 -7.35
C CYS A 36 -10.25 3.66 -8.14
N VAL A 37 -9.90 2.48 -7.63
CA VAL A 37 -10.20 1.20 -8.28
C VAL A 37 -11.71 1.00 -8.45
N GLY A 38 -12.50 1.26 -7.41
CA GLY A 38 -13.95 1.13 -7.46
C GLY A 38 -14.64 2.09 -8.44
N ALA A 39 -14.07 3.29 -8.63
CA ALA A 39 -14.54 4.26 -9.62
C ALA A 39 -14.20 3.84 -11.06
N LEU A 40 -13.05 3.20 -11.27
CA LEU A 40 -12.59 2.74 -12.58
C LEU A 40 -13.32 1.48 -13.05
N VAL A 41 -13.65 0.57 -12.14
CA VAL A 41 -14.23 -0.74 -12.45
C VAL A 41 -15.74 -0.72 -12.27
N ARG A 42 -16.48 -0.89 -13.38
CA ARG A 42 -17.97 -0.89 -13.36
C ARG A 42 -18.58 -2.06 -12.58
N ASN A 43 -17.92 -3.22 -12.58
CA ASN A 43 -18.38 -4.41 -11.87
C ASN A 43 -17.72 -4.48 -10.48
N GLN A 44 -18.48 -4.18 -9.43
CA GLN A 44 -17.97 -4.11 -8.06
C GLN A 44 -17.46 -5.46 -7.54
N ILE A 45 -18.09 -6.57 -7.93
CA ILE A 45 -17.59 -7.91 -7.57
C ILE A 45 -16.22 -8.13 -8.21
N ALA A 46 -16.07 -7.79 -9.49
CA ALA A 46 -14.79 -7.89 -10.18
C ALA A 46 -13.73 -6.94 -9.59
N ALA A 47 -14.12 -5.74 -9.13
CA ALA A 47 -13.22 -4.79 -8.48
C ALA A 47 -12.66 -5.37 -7.17
N ILE A 48 -13.54 -5.87 -6.30
CA ILE A 48 -13.15 -6.46 -5.01
C ILE A 48 -12.32 -7.72 -5.24
N VAL A 49 -12.83 -8.67 -6.04
CA VAL A 49 -12.11 -9.93 -6.32
C VAL A 49 -10.77 -9.65 -6.99
N GLY A 50 -10.72 -8.73 -7.95
CA GLY A 50 -9.47 -8.32 -8.60
C GLY A 50 -8.47 -7.72 -7.63
N LEU A 51 -8.92 -6.85 -6.72
CA LEU A 51 -8.05 -6.26 -5.69
C LEU A 51 -7.53 -7.33 -4.72
N LEU A 52 -8.36 -8.28 -4.30
CA LEU A 52 -7.95 -9.40 -3.45
C LEU A 52 -6.92 -10.29 -4.15
N VAL A 53 -7.18 -10.68 -5.41
CA VAL A 53 -6.23 -11.47 -6.21
C VAL A 53 -4.92 -10.71 -6.40
N PHE A 54 -4.99 -9.41 -6.67
CA PHE A 54 -3.81 -8.59 -6.83
C PHE A 54 -2.99 -8.52 -5.53
N SER A 55 -3.65 -8.23 -4.40
CA SER A 55 -2.99 -8.04 -3.11
C SER A 55 -2.43 -9.34 -2.53
N PHE A 56 -3.13 -10.47 -2.71
CA PHE A 56 -2.75 -11.74 -2.07
C PHE A 56 -2.00 -12.72 -2.96
N ALA A 57 -2.07 -12.56 -4.29
CA ALA A 57 -1.39 -13.45 -5.21
C ALA A 57 -0.40 -12.70 -6.11
N VAL A 58 -0.87 -11.69 -6.86
CA VAL A 58 -0.04 -11.04 -7.89
C VAL A 58 1.12 -10.27 -7.28
N GLU A 59 0.84 -9.34 -6.37
CA GLU A 59 1.86 -8.49 -5.78
C GLU A 59 2.88 -9.27 -4.91
N PRO A 60 2.47 -10.20 -4.03
CA PRO A 60 3.41 -11.08 -3.34
C PRO A 60 4.30 -11.88 -4.29
N THR A 61 3.72 -12.40 -5.39
CA THR A 61 4.48 -13.15 -6.40
C THR A 61 5.49 -12.25 -7.12
N LEU A 62 5.11 -11.01 -7.44
CA LEU A 62 6.02 -10.03 -8.04
C LEU A 62 7.15 -9.64 -7.10
N ILE A 63 6.88 -9.47 -5.80
CA ILE A 63 7.91 -9.20 -4.79
C ILE A 63 8.88 -10.38 -4.71
N ALA A 64 8.39 -11.61 -4.72
CA ALA A 64 9.22 -12.81 -4.63
C ALA A 64 10.08 -13.07 -5.88
N LEU A 65 9.54 -12.81 -7.08
CA LEU A 65 10.23 -13.12 -8.34
C LEU A 65 11.01 -11.93 -8.93
N ALA A 66 10.59 -10.70 -8.64
CA ALA A 66 11.11 -9.47 -9.22
C ALA A 66 11.00 -8.31 -8.21
N SER A 67 11.70 -8.43 -7.08
CA SER A 67 11.66 -7.45 -5.97
C SER A 67 11.97 -6.02 -6.43
N GLU A 68 12.80 -5.86 -7.46
CA GLU A 68 13.11 -4.57 -8.08
C GLU A 68 11.87 -3.81 -8.57
N VAL A 69 10.84 -4.52 -9.03
CA VAL A 69 9.55 -3.97 -9.50
C VAL A 69 8.50 -4.08 -8.40
N GLY A 70 8.46 -5.21 -7.69
CA GLY A 70 7.48 -5.49 -6.63
C GLY A 70 7.47 -4.44 -5.52
N ARG A 71 8.62 -3.83 -5.20
CA ARG A 71 8.74 -2.74 -4.22
C ARG A 71 7.91 -1.49 -4.53
N PHE A 72 7.51 -1.28 -5.79
CA PHE A 72 6.67 -0.16 -6.20
C PHE A 72 5.18 -0.48 -6.17
N GLY A 73 4.81 -1.68 -5.76
CA GLY A 73 3.43 -2.15 -5.73
C GLY A 73 2.54 -1.32 -4.77
N PRO A 74 1.25 -1.12 -5.11
CA PRO A 74 0.35 -0.25 -4.36
C PRO A 74 -0.24 -0.89 -3.11
N THR A 75 -0.16 -2.20 -2.88
CA THR A 75 -0.85 -2.82 -1.72
C THR A 75 0.10 -3.32 -0.64
N ILE A 76 1.30 -3.75 -1.02
CA ILE A 76 2.32 -4.31 -0.13
C ILE A 76 3.65 -3.59 -0.31
N GLY A 77 4.14 -3.46 -1.54
CA GLY A 77 5.49 -2.97 -1.83
C GLY A 77 5.79 -1.59 -1.24
N ALA A 78 5.10 -0.56 -1.74
CA ALA A 78 5.29 0.80 -1.25
C ALA A 78 4.80 0.98 0.21
N PRO A 79 3.66 0.42 0.64
CA PRO A 79 3.27 0.46 2.05
C PRO A 79 4.32 -0.11 3.01
N ASN A 80 4.97 -1.23 2.69
CA ASN A 80 6.00 -1.82 3.55
C ASN A 80 7.23 -0.93 3.67
N GLY A 81 7.69 -0.33 2.57
CA GLY A 81 8.80 0.63 2.61
C GLY A 81 8.49 1.88 3.44
N PHE A 82 7.23 2.33 3.46
CA PHE A 82 6.81 3.44 4.32
C PHE A 82 6.69 3.05 5.80
N LEU A 83 6.19 1.84 6.07
CA LEU A 83 6.08 1.31 7.44
C LEU A 83 7.44 0.95 8.03
N ASP A 84 8.50 0.82 7.21
CA ASP A 84 9.85 0.41 7.61
C ASP A 84 9.84 -0.98 8.25
N LEU A 85 9.07 -1.90 7.65
CA LEU A 85 8.96 -3.28 8.11
C LEU A 85 10.17 -4.09 7.62
N ASN A 86 11.28 -4.01 8.35
CA ASN A 86 12.53 -4.78 8.15
C ASN A 86 12.39 -6.30 8.45
N GLY A 87 11.20 -6.89 8.25
CA GLY A 87 10.87 -8.27 8.63
C GLY A 87 10.29 -9.14 7.52
N PHE A 88 10.12 -8.60 6.31
CA PHE A 88 9.47 -9.28 5.17
C PHE A 88 10.35 -9.33 3.90
N GLY A 89 11.68 -9.29 4.04
CA GLY A 89 12.65 -9.39 2.94
C GLY A 89 14.00 -8.76 3.30
N ASP A 90 14.96 -8.76 2.38
CA ASP A 90 16.22 -8.02 2.56
C ASP A 90 15.96 -6.51 2.53
N ASP A 91 16.48 -5.79 3.52
CA ASP A 91 16.29 -4.34 3.70
C ASP A 91 16.74 -3.52 2.47
N GLU A 92 17.73 -4.02 1.71
CA GLU A 92 18.24 -3.38 0.49
C GLU A 92 17.21 -3.28 -0.65
N GLN A 93 16.16 -4.09 -0.60
CA GLN A 93 15.15 -4.16 -1.66
C GLN A 93 13.92 -3.31 -1.35
N GLN A 94 13.81 -2.73 -0.16
CA GLN A 94 12.71 -1.85 0.20
C GLN A 94 12.95 -0.42 -0.28
N LEU A 95 11.85 0.32 -0.49
CA LEU A 95 11.93 1.75 -0.76
C LEU A 95 12.18 2.50 0.54
N ALA A 96 13.06 3.51 0.50
CA ALA A 96 13.19 4.45 1.60
C ALA A 96 11.81 5.07 1.92
N PRO A 97 11.47 5.34 3.19
CA PRO A 97 10.12 5.74 3.59
C PRO A 97 9.55 6.92 2.80
N VAL A 98 10.38 7.94 2.52
CA VAL A 98 9.99 9.11 1.74
C VAL A 98 9.71 8.76 0.27
N ALA A 99 10.54 7.88 -0.33
CA ALA A 99 10.33 7.41 -1.70
C ALA A 99 9.06 6.55 -1.78
N ALA A 100 8.82 5.71 -0.78
CA ALA A 100 7.63 4.87 -0.67
C ALA A 100 6.35 5.71 -0.58
N LEU A 101 6.35 6.78 0.24
CA LEU A 101 5.26 7.73 0.32
C LEU A 101 4.99 8.42 -1.02
N ALA A 102 6.04 8.81 -1.75
CA ALA A 102 5.90 9.43 -3.06
C ALA A 102 5.25 8.46 -4.08
N VAL A 103 5.62 7.18 -4.05
CA VAL A 103 5.02 6.14 -4.90
C VAL A 103 3.55 5.92 -4.54
N MET A 104 3.20 5.89 -3.25
CA MET A 104 1.80 5.80 -2.78
C MET A 104 0.96 6.97 -3.31
N VAL A 105 1.47 8.21 -3.17
CA VAL A 105 0.80 9.40 -3.72
C VAL A 105 0.67 9.29 -5.24
N GLY A 106 1.71 8.80 -5.92
CA GLY A 106 1.71 8.55 -7.37
C GLY A 106 0.58 7.62 -7.80
N TRP A 107 0.37 6.51 -7.11
CA TRP A 107 -0.72 5.56 -7.42
C TRP A 107 -2.10 6.19 -7.26
N VAL A 108 -2.32 6.97 -6.21
CA VAL A 108 -3.59 7.69 -6.01
C VAL A 108 -3.80 8.73 -7.10
N ALA A 109 -2.77 9.52 -7.42
CA ALA A 109 -2.84 10.50 -8.49
C ALA A 109 -3.14 9.86 -9.86
N LEU A 110 -2.50 8.73 -10.18
CA LEU A 110 -2.79 7.94 -11.38
C LEU A 110 -4.23 7.43 -11.40
N GLY A 111 -4.74 6.92 -10.27
CA GLY A 111 -6.13 6.48 -10.15
C GLY A 111 -7.13 7.61 -10.40
N PHE A 112 -6.93 8.78 -9.77
CA PHE A 112 -7.78 9.95 -9.94
C PHE A 112 -7.75 10.49 -11.37
N THR A 113 -6.56 10.61 -11.97
CA THR A 113 -6.42 11.09 -13.35
C THR A 113 -7.08 10.15 -14.35
N ALA A 114 -6.92 8.83 -14.18
CA ALA A 114 -7.62 7.83 -15.00
C ALA A 114 -9.14 7.94 -14.84
N GLY A 115 -9.63 8.13 -13.62
CA GLY A 115 -11.06 8.30 -13.33
C GLY A 115 -11.63 9.56 -13.99
N ALA A 116 -10.95 10.69 -13.85
CA ALA A 116 -11.34 11.96 -14.47
C ALA A 116 -11.37 11.87 -16.00
N ALA A 117 -10.37 11.25 -16.61
CA ALA A 117 -10.30 11.07 -18.07
C ALA A 117 -11.44 10.18 -18.60
N LEU A 118 -11.83 9.13 -17.86
CA LEU A 118 -12.96 8.27 -18.23
C LEU A 118 -14.29 9.02 -18.14
N LEU A 119 -14.45 9.91 -17.16
CA LEU A 119 -15.67 10.69 -17.00
C LEU A 119 -15.84 11.70 -18.15
N GLN A 120 -14.78 12.45 -18.47
CA GLN A 120 -14.79 13.39 -19.59
C GLN A 120 -15.15 12.74 -20.93
N ARG A 121 -14.66 11.51 -21.18
CA ARG A 121 -15.01 10.77 -22.41
C ARG A 121 -16.47 10.34 -22.48
N ARG A 122 -17.13 10.17 -21.34
CA ARG A 122 -18.54 9.73 -21.28
C ARG A 122 -19.51 10.90 -21.47
N ASP A 123 -19.11 12.09 -21.05
CA ASP A 123 -19.96 13.30 -21.13
C ASP A 123 -19.94 13.95 -22.52
N LEU A 124 -19.02 13.55 -23.40
CA LEU A 124 -18.87 14.08 -24.77
C LEU A 124 -19.59 13.26 -25.86
N VAL A 125 -20.40 12.26 -25.48
CA VAL A 125 -21.18 11.40 -26.39
C VAL A 125 -22.66 11.54 -26.08
#